data_AF-A0A180GH64-F1
#
_entry.id   AF-A0A180GH64-F1
#
_cell.length_a   1.000
_cell.length_b   1.000
_cell.length_c   1.000
_cell.angle_alpha   90.00
_cell.angle_beta   90.00
_cell.angle_gamma   90.00
#
_symmetry.space_group_name_H-M   'P 1'
#
loop_
_entity.id
_entity.type
_entity.pdbx_description
1 polymer ?
#
loop_
_entity_poly.entity_id
_entity_poly.type
_entity_poly.pdbx_seq_one_letter_code
_entity_poly.pdbx_strand_id
1 'polypeptide(L)'
;MRLPYYLLVFGLISQLIIDTDAQIGLPNHAEGYLLEHVTPRTAGYFYPCCQYNIGSHEAIAEFKNKFDTLPSDHKILHVNRVLTYLLKRPETTSCDHLLGWCEALAGATDPAPAFERINIATIYAFHTFILQKYEYRKVRTRLQQIVKNIMSDLLDHQDTRAQWARELYHPEEGLSELFKEKEQFRNVWLDVPMLENLGASIYWNYQDSLATEMDKNIGIIFSLKPSGYISAQTRVVAIAALWHVLNTNNVDDVNKTKAREFLRLLVDPKKYFLFDHERRLIQALSNWEIL
;
A
#
# COMPACT_ATOMS: atom_id res chain seq x y z
N MET A 1 45.58 -31.35 -5.68
CA MET A 1 44.69 -30.41 -6.40
C MET A 1 43.24 -30.80 -6.10
N ARG A 2 42.56 -30.06 -5.20
CA ARG A 2 41.15 -30.29 -4.85
C ARG A 2 40.38 -28.99 -4.99
N LEU A 3 39.95 -28.69 -6.20
CA LEU A 3 38.84 -27.77 -6.49
C LEU A 3 38.06 -28.41 -7.65
N PRO A 4 36.93 -29.06 -7.37
CA PRO A 4 35.73 -28.69 -8.14
C PRO A 4 34.39 -28.79 -7.37
N TYR A 5 34.38 -28.96 -6.04
CA TYR A 5 33.10 -29.12 -5.32
C TYR A 5 32.42 -27.80 -4.92
N TYR A 6 33.19 -26.72 -4.71
CA TYR A 6 32.61 -25.43 -4.32
C TYR A 6 31.84 -24.74 -5.46
N LEU A 7 32.26 -24.92 -6.71
CA LEU A 7 31.57 -24.31 -7.86
C LEU A 7 30.21 -24.96 -8.13
N LEU A 8 30.06 -26.25 -7.85
CA LEU A 8 28.77 -26.95 -7.93
C LEU A 8 27.83 -26.49 -6.82
N VAL A 9 28.33 -26.21 -5.62
CA VAL A 9 27.53 -25.66 -4.52
C VAL A 9 27.11 -24.22 -4.82
N PHE A 10 27.97 -23.37 -5.39
CA PHE A 10 27.57 -22.02 -5.81
C PHE A 10 26.59 -22.03 -6.99
N GLY A 11 26.76 -22.95 -7.94
CA GLY A 11 25.79 -23.18 -9.01
C GLY A 11 24.44 -23.61 -8.47
N LEU A 12 24.41 -24.57 -7.54
CA LEU A 12 23.17 -25.05 -6.92
C LEU A 12 22.53 -24.03 -5.98
N ILE A 13 23.29 -23.21 -5.24
CA ILE A 13 22.73 -22.11 -4.43
C ILE A 13 22.21 -21.00 -5.33
N SER A 14 22.88 -20.68 -6.45
CA SER A 14 22.38 -19.70 -7.41
C SER A 14 21.12 -20.20 -8.11
N GLN A 15 21.10 -21.49 -8.48
CA GLN A 15 19.92 -22.15 -9.02
C GLN A 15 18.81 -22.24 -7.97
N LEU A 16 19.13 -22.47 -6.69
CA LEU A 16 18.16 -22.45 -5.59
C LEU A 16 17.66 -21.03 -5.30
N ILE A 17 18.45 -19.98 -5.49
CA ILE A 17 18.01 -18.57 -5.37
C ILE A 17 17.19 -18.13 -6.61
N ILE A 18 17.37 -18.80 -7.75
CA ILE A 18 16.60 -18.57 -8.99
C ILE A 18 15.30 -19.41 -9.00
N ASP A 19 15.36 -20.65 -8.53
CA ASP A 19 14.24 -21.62 -8.47
C ASP A 19 13.39 -21.41 -7.21
N THR A 20 14.02 -20.99 -6.11
CA THR A 20 13.33 -20.23 -5.07
C THR A 20 13.38 -18.78 -5.54
N ASP A 21 12.55 -18.47 -6.53
CA ASP A 21 11.89 -17.16 -6.65
C ASP A 21 11.05 -16.98 -5.38
N ALA A 22 11.78 -16.92 -4.26
CA ALA A 22 11.31 -16.58 -2.97
C ALA A 22 10.59 -15.28 -3.26
N GLN A 23 9.28 -15.32 -3.06
CA GLN A 23 8.54 -14.16 -2.64
C GLN A 23 9.36 -13.57 -1.50
N ILE A 24 10.31 -12.71 -1.86
CA ILE A 24 10.97 -11.81 -0.93
C ILE A 24 9.84 -10.88 -0.64
N GLY A 25 9.07 -11.26 0.39
CA GLY A 25 8.06 -10.45 1.00
C GLY A 25 8.61 -9.05 1.01
N LEU A 26 7.86 -8.14 0.41
CA LEU A 26 8.19 -6.73 0.52
C LEU A 26 8.43 -6.50 2.02
N PRO A 27 9.59 -5.98 2.43
CA PRO A 27 9.88 -5.86 3.85
C PRO A 27 8.72 -5.11 4.52
N ASN A 28 7.95 -5.84 5.31
CA ASN A 28 7.04 -5.41 6.37
C ASN A 28 6.24 -4.11 6.09
N HIS A 29 5.55 -4.06 4.96
CA HIS A 29 4.55 -3.03 4.68
C HIS A 29 3.27 -3.74 4.21
N ALA A 30 2.10 -3.21 4.58
CA ALA A 30 0.79 -3.66 4.08
C ALA A 30 0.66 -3.68 2.53
N GLU A 31 1.67 -3.18 1.82
CA GLU A 31 1.92 -3.30 0.39
C GLU A 31 2.13 -4.76 -0.07
N GLY A 32 2.67 -5.63 0.78
CA GLY A 32 2.86 -7.06 0.49
C GLY A 32 1.55 -7.76 0.13
N TYR A 33 0.45 -7.45 0.83
CA TYR A 33 -0.84 -8.12 0.59
C TYR A 33 -1.43 -7.87 -0.80
N LEU A 34 -1.21 -6.68 -1.35
CA LEU A 34 -1.73 -6.31 -2.67
C LEU A 34 -0.87 -6.88 -3.80
N LEU A 35 0.42 -7.13 -3.54
CA LEU A 35 1.39 -7.54 -4.56
C LEU A 35 1.77 -9.04 -4.49
N GLU A 36 1.61 -9.71 -3.35
CA GLU A 36 1.98 -11.13 -3.13
C GLU A 36 0.93 -12.13 -3.63
N HIS A 37 -0.35 -11.72 -3.75
CA HIS A 37 -1.44 -12.62 -4.17
C HIS A 37 -1.74 -12.59 -5.68
N VAL A 38 -0.87 -11.99 -6.49
CA VAL A 38 -0.93 -12.09 -7.95
C VAL A 38 -0.04 -13.26 -8.41
N THR A 39 -0.23 -14.44 -7.83
CA THR A 39 0.28 -15.67 -8.43
C THR A 39 -0.80 -16.23 -9.36
N PRO A 40 -0.48 -16.54 -10.63
CA PRO A 40 -1.42 -17.23 -11.49
C PRO A 40 -1.85 -18.54 -10.82
N ARG A 41 -3.16 -18.73 -10.60
CA ARG A 41 -3.69 -20.04 -10.23
C ARG A 41 -3.39 -21.00 -11.39
N THR A 42 -2.39 -21.87 -11.19
CA THR A 42 -2.17 -23.12 -11.94
C THR A 42 -2.20 -23.04 -13.48
N ALA A 43 -1.01 -22.95 -14.09
CA ALA A 43 -0.63 -23.77 -15.24
C ALA A 43 0.90 -23.72 -15.38
N GLY A 44 1.56 -24.88 -15.49
CA GLY A 44 3.01 -25.04 -15.53
C GLY A 44 3.67 -24.53 -16.81
N TYR A 45 3.49 -23.24 -17.15
CA TYR A 45 4.22 -22.57 -18.21
C TYR A 45 5.19 -21.56 -17.62
N PHE A 46 6.44 -21.99 -17.47
CA PHE A 46 7.59 -21.11 -17.28
C PHE A 46 7.77 -20.29 -18.57
N TYR A 47 7.24 -19.07 -18.61
CA TYR A 47 7.59 -18.11 -19.65
C TYR A 47 8.86 -17.36 -19.24
N PRO A 48 9.83 -17.16 -20.16
CA PRO A 48 11.04 -16.38 -19.88
C PRO A 48 10.65 -14.99 -19.37
N CYS A 49 10.90 -14.78 -18.08
CA CYS A 49 10.69 -13.52 -17.42
C CYS A 49 11.46 -12.44 -18.17
N CYS A 50 10.77 -11.44 -18.70
CA CYS A 50 11.44 -10.34 -19.36
C CYS A 50 12.16 -9.48 -18.32
N GLN A 51 13.48 -9.62 -18.25
CA GLN A 51 14.34 -8.84 -17.37
C GLN A 51 14.62 -7.47 -18.03
N TYR A 52 13.77 -6.49 -17.78
CA TYR A 52 14.11 -5.09 -18.08
C TYR A 52 14.97 -4.54 -16.97
N ASN A 53 15.99 -3.76 -17.35
CA ASN A 53 16.64 -2.90 -16.38
C ASN A 53 15.69 -1.73 -16.07
N ILE A 54 14.76 -1.92 -15.12
CA ILE A 54 13.71 -0.95 -14.77
C ILE A 54 14.30 0.44 -14.41
N GLY A 55 15.58 0.50 -14.02
CA GLY A 55 16.31 1.75 -13.77
C GLY A 55 16.77 2.51 -15.01
N SER A 56 16.54 2.01 -16.23
CA SER A 56 16.89 2.73 -17.47
C SER A 56 15.70 3.52 -18.00
N HIS A 57 15.95 4.69 -18.63
CA HIS A 57 14.90 5.48 -19.27
C HIS A 57 14.21 4.73 -20.43
N GLU A 58 14.95 3.86 -21.11
CA GLU A 58 14.46 3.03 -22.22
C GLU A 58 13.44 1.97 -21.75
N ALA A 59 13.54 1.53 -20.49
CA ALA A 59 12.64 0.51 -19.93
C ALA A 59 11.18 0.95 -19.88
N ILE A 60 10.89 2.26 -19.80
CA ILE A 60 9.51 2.77 -19.86
C ILE A 60 8.91 2.54 -21.25
N ALA A 61 9.67 2.83 -22.31
CA ALA A 61 9.21 2.61 -23.68
C ALA A 61 9.03 1.12 -23.96
N GLU A 62 9.96 0.30 -23.49
CA GLU A 62 9.87 -1.16 -23.62
C GLU A 62 8.67 -1.75 -22.87
N PHE A 63 8.40 -1.28 -21.65
CA PHE A 63 7.20 -1.62 -20.88
C PHE A 63 5.94 -1.35 -21.68
N LYS A 64 5.77 -0.12 -22.19
CA LYS A 64 4.59 0.28 -22.96
C LYS A 64 4.40 -0.58 -24.21
N ASN A 65 5.47 -0.74 -25.00
CA ASN A 65 5.41 -1.50 -26.25
C ASN A 65 4.99 -2.95 -26.03
N LYS A 66 5.42 -3.55 -24.92
CA LYS A 66 5.12 -4.96 -24.63
C LYS A 66 3.78 -5.13 -23.95
N PHE A 67 3.38 -4.20 -23.08
CA PHE A 67 2.12 -4.27 -22.36
C PHE A 67 0.94 -4.59 -23.27
N ASP A 68 0.78 -3.88 -24.39
CA ASP A 68 -0.35 -4.07 -25.32
C ASP A 68 -0.39 -5.45 -25.99
N THR A 69 0.77 -6.10 -26.12
CA THR A 69 0.90 -7.43 -26.75
C THR A 69 0.69 -8.58 -25.77
N LEU A 70 0.67 -8.31 -24.46
CA LEU A 70 0.56 -9.34 -23.43
C LEU A 70 -0.90 -9.75 -23.18
N PRO A 71 -1.16 -11.02 -22.87
CA PRO A 71 -2.45 -11.45 -22.34
C PRO A 71 -2.69 -10.85 -20.94
N SER A 72 -3.95 -10.75 -20.52
CA SER A 72 -4.35 -10.02 -19.30
C SER A 72 -3.58 -10.42 -18.04
N ASP A 73 -3.44 -11.72 -17.75
CA ASP A 73 -2.70 -12.18 -16.55
C ASP A 73 -1.23 -11.72 -16.56
N HIS A 74 -0.63 -11.66 -17.74
CA HIS A 74 0.75 -11.21 -17.90
C HIS A 74 0.87 -9.69 -17.82
N LYS A 75 -0.14 -8.94 -18.27
CA LYS A 75 -0.23 -7.49 -18.06
C LYS A 75 -0.23 -7.15 -16.56
N ILE A 76 -1.04 -7.85 -15.77
CA ILE A 76 -1.11 -7.68 -14.31
C ILE A 76 0.24 -7.98 -13.67
N LEU A 77 0.87 -9.10 -14.02
CA LEU A 77 2.21 -9.45 -13.52
C LEU A 77 3.26 -8.40 -13.93
N HIS A 78 3.14 -7.86 -15.13
CA HIS A 78 4.06 -6.86 -15.65
C HIS A 78 4.00 -5.55 -14.86
N VAL A 79 2.79 -5.07 -14.55
CA VAL A 79 2.54 -3.91 -13.70
C VAL A 79 3.06 -4.15 -12.28
N ASN A 80 2.74 -5.30 -11.69
CA ASN A 80 3.16 -5.65 -10.33
C ASN A 80 4.69 -5.61 -10.16
N ARG A 81 5.44 -6.16 -11.13
CA ARG A 81 6.92 -6.14 -11.09
C ARG A 81 7.48 -4.72 -11.07
N VAL A 82 6.94 -3.83 -11.90
CA VAL A 82 7.38 -2.43 -11.94
C VAL A 82 7.06 -1.74 -10.63
N LEU A 83 5.83 -1.89 -10.10
CA LEU A 83 5.44 -1.33 -8.80
C LEU A 83 6.36 -1.81 -7.68
N THR A 84 6.60 -3.12 -7.60
CA THR A 84 7.48 -3.75 -6.60
C THR A 84 8.89 -3.17 -6.68
N TYR A 85 9.44 -3.00 -7.88
CA TYR A 85 10.77 -2.41 -8.06
C TYR A 85 10.82 -0.97 -7.54
N LEU A 86 9.85 -0.15 -7.93
CA LEU A 86 9.80 1.27 -7.57
C LEU A 86 9.62 1.47 -6.06
N LEU A 87 8.75 0.68 -5.43
CA LEU A 87 8.50 0.72 -3.98
C LEU A 87 9.71 0.22 -3.17
N LYS A 88 10.47 -0.77 -3.66
CA LYS A 88 11.70 -1.25 -3.00
C LYS A 88 12.87 -0.26 -3.13
N ARG A 89 12.83 0.67 -4.09
CA ARG A 89 13.95 1.58 -4.42
C ARG A 89 13.53 3.05 -4.59
N PRO A 90 12.85 3.64 -3.59
CA PRO A 90 12.29 4.98 -3.72
C PRO A 90 13.37 6.08 -3.75
N GLU A 91 14.52 5.83 -3.12
CA GLU A 91 15.62 6.80 -2.99
C GLU A 91 16.46 6.91 -4.27
N THR A 92 16.63 5.81 -5.00
CA THR A 92 17.49 5.78 -6.20
C THR A 92 16.77 6.23 -7.46
N THR A 93 15.45 6.37 -7.41
CA THR A 93 14.63 6.77 -8.55
C THR A 93 14.55 8.30 -8.60
N SER A 94 15.08 8.90 -9.67
CA SER A 94 14.99 10.34 -9.89
C SER A 94 13.52 10.78 -10.04
N CYS A 95 13.22 12.04 -9.71
CA CYS A 95 11.85 12.56 -9.77
C CYS A 95 11.24 12.44 -11.17
N ASP A 96 12.00 12.77 -12.22
CA ASP A 96 11.52 12.70 -13.60
C ASP A 96 11.32 11.26 -14.06
N HIS A 97 12.21 10.34 -13.64
CA HIS A 97 12.08 8.93 -13.97
C HIS A 97 10.88 8.28 -13.27
N LEU A 98 10.65 8.62 -11.98
CA LEU A 98 9.47 8.19 -11.23
C LEU A 98 8.17 8.67 -11.90
N LEU A 99 8.12 9.95 -12.30
CA LEU A 99 6.96 10.50 -13.01
C LEU A 99 6.71 9.78 -14.34
N GLY A 100 7.76 9.52 -15.13
CA GLY A 100 7.62 8.77 -16.37
C GLY A 100 7.07 7.35 -16.17
N TRP A 101 7.52 6.66 -15.11
CA TRP A 101 6.95 5.36 -14.73
C TRP A 101 5.51 5.46 -14.27
N CYS A 102 5.17 6.42 -13.41
CA CYS A 102 3.79 6.61 -12.96
C CYS A 102 2.85 6.94 -14.12
N GLU A 103 3.28 7.71 -15.11
CA GLU A 103 2.50 7.96 -16.33
C GLU A 103 2.32 6.69 -17.18
N ALA A 104 3.35 5.86 -17.29
CA ALA A 104 3.26 4.59 -18.01
C ALA A 104 2.32 3.59 -17.31
N LEU A 105 2.42 3.49 -15.99
CA LEU A 105 1.57 2.65 -15.16
C LEU A 105 0.11 3.14 -15.14
N ALA A 106 -0.11 4.45 -15.12
CA ALA A 106 -1.44 5.04 -15.28
C ALA A 106 -2.06 4.67 -16.63
N GLY A 107 -1.29 4.68 -17.71
CA GLY A 107 -1.75 4.21 -19.02
C GLY A 107 -2.02 2.71 -19.11
N ALA A 108 -1.57 1.94 -18.11
CA ALA A 108 -1.73 0.49 -18.03
C ALA A 108 -2.89 0.06 -17.11
N THR A 109 -3.63 1.00 -16.50
CA THR A 109 -4.83 0.68 -15.73
C THR A 109 -5.97 0.29 -16.67
N ASP A 110 -6.78 -0.69 -16.28
CA ASP A 110 -7.86 -1.23 -17.10
C ASP A 110 -9.12 -1.43 -16.23
N PRO A 111 -10.31 -0.94 -16.64
CA PRO A 111 -11.52 -1.06 -15.84
C PRO A 111 -12.08 -2.49 -15.75
N ALA A 112 -11.55 -3.45 -16.52
CA ALA A 112 -12.01 -4.82 -16.47
C ALA A 112 -11.82 -5.43 -15.05
N PRO A 113 -12.78 -6.22 -14.53
CA PRO A 113 -12.72 -6.78 -13.18
C PRO A 113 -11.45 -7.57 -12.87
N ALA A 114 -10.82 -8.20 -13.88
CA ALA A 114 -9.56 -8.91 -13.70
C ALA A 114 -8.40 -8.00 -13.22
N PHE A 115 -8.47 -6.69 -13.51
CA PHE A 115 -7.43 -5.72 -13.19
C PHE A 115 -7.70 -4.92 -11.91
N GLU A 116 -8.88 -5.07 -11.30
CA GLU A 116 -9.29 -4.32 -10.12
C GLU A 116 -8.22 -4.28 -9.01
N ARG A 117 -7.71 -5.46 -8.60
CA ARG A 117 -6.69 -5.54 -7.54
C ARG A 117 -5.41 -4.79 -7.89
N ILE A 118 -4.94 -4.90 -9.13
CA ILE A 118 -3.70 -4.24 -9.54
C ILE A 118 -3.89 -2.74 -9.74
N ASN A 119 -5.09 -2.29 -10.12
CA ASN A 119 -5.44 -0.88 -10.15
C ASN A 119 -5.42 -0.27 -8.74
N ILE A 120 -6.05 -0.96 -7.77
CA ILE A 120 -6.03 -0.55 -6.36
C ILE A 120 -4.59 -0.46 -5.86
N ALA A 121 -3.77 -1.49 -6.13
CA ALA A 121 -2.35 -1.49 -5.77
C ALA A 121 -1.59 -0.32 -6.40
N THR A 122 -1.86 -0.02 -7.67
CA THR A 122 -1.25 1.11 -8.40
C THR A 122 -1.57 2.45 -7.74
N ILE A 123 -2.84 2.68 -7.38
CA ILE A 123 -3.25 3.94 -6.76
C ILE A 123 -2.62 4.10 -5.36
N TYR A 124 -2.63 3.04 -4.54
CA TYR A 124 -1.96 3.11 -3.25
C TYR A 124 -0.46 3.33 -3.38
N ALA A 125 0.21 2.67 -4.34
CA ALA A 125 1.62 2.93 -4.61
C ALA A 125 1.88 4.39 -4.99
N PHE A 126 1.00 5.01 -5.79
CA PHE A 126 1.13 6.42 -6.16
C PHE A 126 0.91 7.35 -4.96
N HIS A 127 -0.04 7.03 -4.09
CA HIS A 127 -0.17 7.71 -2.80
C HIS A 127 1.10 7.55 -1.95
N THR A 128 1.69 6.36 -1.85
CA THR A 128 2.98 6.14 -1.17
C THR A 128 4.09 7.01 -1.79
N PHE A 129 4.20 7.08 -3.11
CA PHE A 129 5.19 7.95 -3.78
C PHE A 129 4.97 9.44 -3.48
N ILE A 130 3.71 9.88 -3.36
CA ILE A 130 3.39 11.24 -2.92
C ILE A 130 3.90 11.50 -1.51
N LEU A 131 3.75 10.56 -0.58
CA LEU A 131 4.28 10.68 0.78
C LEU A 131 5.81 10.75 0.76
N GLN A 132 6.47 9.84 0.04
CA GLN A 132 7.92 9.76 -0.04
C GLN A 132 8.56 10.99 -0.72
N LYS A 133 7.88 11.58 -1.71
CA LYS A 133 8.35 12.76 -2.44
C LYS A 133 7.61 14.03 -2.02
N TYR A 134 7.09 14.08 -0.78
CA TYR A 134 6.22 15.17 -0.31
C TYR A 134 6.82 16.57 -0.49
N GLU A 135 8.13 16.72 -0.24
CA GLU A 135 8.87 17.99 -0.38
C GLU A 135 8.99 18.47 -1.83
N TYR A 136 8.89 17.55 -2.80
CA TYR A 136 9.00 17.85 -4.23
C TYR A 136 7.64 18.27 -4.79
N ARG A 137 7.24 19.51 -4.53
CA ARG A 137 5.91 20.05 -4.89
C ARG A 137 5.47 19.72 -6.33
N LYS A 138 6.37 19.85 -7.32
CA LYS A 138 6.06 19.56 -8.73
C LYS A 138 5.68 18.10 -8.94
N VAL A 139 6.44 17.17 -8.35
CA VAL A 139 6.18 15.72 -8.41
C VAL A 139 4.88 15.40 -7.70
N ARG A 140 4.70 15.92 -6.48
CA ARG A 140 3.48 15.73 -5.69
C ARG A 140 2.23 16.16 -6.46
N THR A 141 2.20 17.38 -6.98
CA THR A 141 1.04 17.89 -7.73
C THR A 141 0.78 17.08 -8.99
N ARG A 142 1.82 16.64 -9.71
CA ARG A 142 1.65 15.81 -10.90
C ARG A 142 1.09 14.43 -10.56
N LEU A 143 1.62 13.75 -9.54
CA LEU A 143 1.13 12.45 -9.09
C LEU A 143 -0.30 12.54 -8.56
N GLN A 144 -0.65 13.58 -7.80
CA GLN A 144 -2.02 13.83 -7.35
C GLN A 144 -2.99 13.95 -8.53
N GLN A 145 -2.58 14.64 -9.60
CA GLN A 145 -3.40 14.74 -10.81
C GLN A 145 -3.54 13.39 -11.52
N ILE A 146 -2.46 12.59 -11.60
CA ILE A 146 -2.51 11.25 -12.20
C ILE A 146 -3.48 10.36 -11.42
N VAL A 147 -3.37 10.32 -10.08
CA VAL A 147 -4.28 9.55 -9.23
C VAL A 147 -5.72 10.00 -9.42
N LYS A 148 -5.98 11.31 -9.43
CA LYS A 148 -7.32 11.86 -9.65
C LYS A 148 -7.92 11.38 -10.98
N ASN A 149 -7.11 11.36 -12.04
CA ASN A 149 -7.57 10.89 -13.35
C ASN A 149 -7.91 9.39 -13.32
N ILE A 150 -6.99 8.56 -12.82
CA ILE A 150 -7.22 7.10 -12.70
C ILE A 150 -8.47 6.82 -11.89
N MET A 151 -8.60 7.45 -10.71
CA MET A 151 -9.77 7.24 -9.85
C MET A 151 -11.07 7.68 -10.52
N SER A 152 -11.05 8.76 -11.31
CA SER A 152 -12.23 9.21 -12.06
C SER A 152 -12.61 8.23 -13.17
N ASP A 153 -11.63 7.63 -13.86
CA ASP A 153 -11.87 6.69 -14.96
C ASP A 153 -12.37 5.34 -14.45
N LEU A 154 -11.91 4.92 -13.26
CA LEU A 154 -12.26 3.63 -12.66
C LEU A 154 -13.53 3.64 -11.81
N LEU A 155 -14.00 4.80 -11.33
CA LEU A 155 -15.02 4.91 -10.26
C LEU A 155 -16.27 4.06 -10.49
N ASP A 156 -16.83 4.07 -11.70
CA ASP A 156 -18.10 3.38 -12.01
C ASP A 156 -17.94 1.85 -12.18
N HIS A 157 -16.71 1.34 -12.12
CA HIS A 157 -16.37 -0.03 -12.53
C HIS A 157 -15.81 -0.91 -11.41
N GLN A 158 -15.66 -0.38 -10.18
CA GLN A 158 -15.01 -1.12 -9.08
C GLN A 158 -16.04 -1.80 -8.17
N ASP A 159 -15.77 -3.06 -7.83
CA ASP A 159 -16.48 -3.81 -6.82
C ASP A 159 -15.90 -3.47 -5.44
N THR A 160 -16.73 -2.89 -4.57
CA THR A 160 -16.39 -2.62 -3.16
C THR A 160 -15.96 -3.86 -2.37
N ARG A 161 -16.20 -5.07 -2.89
CA ARG A 161 -15.77 -6.34 -2.27
C ARG A 161 -14.28 -6.61 -2.43
N ALA A 162 -13.60 -5.97 -3.38
CA ALA A 162 -12.16 -6.09 -3.48
C ALA A 162 -11.49 -5.48 -2.24
N GLN A 163 -10.47 -6.17 -1.74
CA GLN A 163 -9.75 -5.77 -0.55
C GLN A 163 -9.17 -4.36 -0.74
N TRP A 164 -9.34 -3.47 0.24
CA TRP A 164 -8.90 -2.07 0.22
C TRP A 164 -9.62 -1.14 -0.78
N ALA A 165 -10.56 -1.66 -1.59
CA ALA A 165 -11.28 -0.88 -2.59
C ALA A 165 -12.24 0.11 -1.93
N ARG A 166 -12.97 -0.32 -0.89
CA ARG A 166 -13.94 0.52 -0.19
C ARG A 166 -13.28 1.76 0.41
N GLU A 167 -12.18 1.61 1.15
CA GLU A 167 -11.50 2.73 1.81
C GLU A 167 -10.95 3.76 0.80
N LEU A 168 -10.69 3.33 -0.43
CA LEU A 168 -10.16 4.17 -1.49
C LEU A 168 -11.26 4.87 -2.31
N TYR A 169 -12.22 4.10 -2.81
CA TYR A 169 -13.26 4.58 -3.74
C TYR A 169 -14.54 5.03 -3.06
N HIS A 170 -14.94 4.36 -1.97
CA HIS A 170 -16.17 4.61 -1.22
C HIS A 170 -15.90 4.90 0.27
N PRO A 171 -14.99 5.84 0.60
CA PRO A 171 -14.62 6.12 1.99
C PRO A 171 -15.78 6.61 2.86
N GLU A 172 -16.84 7.16 2.25
CA GLU A 172 -18.07 7.56 2.93
C GLU A 172 -18.86 6.40 3.55
N GLU A 173 -18.68 5.17 3.05
CA GLU A 173 -19.27 3.95 3.64
C GLU A 173 -18.53 3.48 4.90
N GLY A 174 -17.41 4.13 5.23
CA GLY A 174 -16.54 3.76 6.34
C GLY A 174 -15.64 2.58 5.99
N LEU A 175 -15.15 1.91 7.03
CA LEU A 175 -14.25 0.76 6.90
C LEU A 175 -14.99 -0.48 6.38
N SER A 176 -14.31 -1.29 5.58
CA SER A 176 -14.72 -2.63 5.16
C SER A 176 -14.62 -3.63 6.31
N GLU A 177 -15.30 -4.77 6.15
CA GLU A 177 -15.33 -5.83 7.16
C GLU A 177 -13.93 -6.36 7.51
N LEU A 178 -13.00 -6.33 6.54
CA LEU A 178 -11.59 -6.66 6.78
C LEU A 178 -11.00 -5.84 7.94
N PHE A 179 -11.28 -4.55 7.97
CA PHE A 179 -10.75 -3.66 8.99
C PHE A 179 -11.60 -3.60 10.25
N LYS A 180 -12.90 -3.91 10.16
CA LYS A 180 -13.81 -3.92 11.31
C LYS A 180 -13.71 -5.19 12.15
N GLU A 181 -13.51 -6.33 11.52
CA GLU A 181 -13.42 -7.61 12.20
C GLU A 181 -12.08 -7.77 12.91
N LYS A 182 -12.11 -8.01 14.23
CA LYS A 182 -10.91 -7.99 15.09
C LYS A 182 -9.82 -8.96 14.63
N GLU A 183 -10.18 -10.19 14.26
CA GLU A 183 -9.24 -11.20 13.77
C GLU A 183 -8.66 -10.86 12.39
N GLN A 184 -9.47 -10.26 11.51
CA GLN A 184 -9.02 -9.86 10.19
C GLN A 184 -8.09 -8.65 10.29
N PHE A 185 -8.44 -7.68 11.13
CA PHE A 185 -7.59 -6.54 11.45
C PHE A 185 -6.24 -6.99 12.04
N ARG A 186 -6.24 -8.04 12.88
CA ARG A 186 -4.99 -8.64 13.39
C ARG A 186 -4.04 -9.04 12.28
N ASN A 187 -4.54 -9.71 11.26
CA ASN A 187 -3.70 -10.11 10.14
C ASN A 187 -3.11 -8.87 9.43
N VAL A 188 -3.89 -7.80 9.27
CA VAL A 188 -3.41 -6.61 8.56
C VAL A 188 -2.38 -5.80 9.36
N TRP A 189 -2.55 -5.62 10.67
CA TRP A 189 -1.61 -4.79 11.43
C TRP A 189 -0.28 -5.48 11.73
N LEU A 190 -0.22 -6.82 11.75
CA LEU A 190 1.03 -7.56 11.90
C LEU A 190 2.04 -7.24 10.78
N ASP A 191 1.53 -6.87 9.61
CA ASP A 191 2.34 -6.49 8.44
C ASP A 191 2.70 -5.00 8.42
N VAL A 192 2.39 -4.28 9.51
CA VAL A 192 2.73 -2.87 9.70
C VAL A 192 3.51 -2.72 11.02
N PRO A 193 4.86 -2.84 10.99
CA PRO A 193 5.69 -2.82 12.21
C PRO A 193 5.47 -1.60 13.11
N MET A 194 5.21 -0.43 12.53
CA MET A 194 4.94 0.79 13.29
C MET A 194 3.64 0.72 14.11
N LEU A 195 2.73 -0.18 13.76
CA LEU A 195 1.47 -0.37 14.45
C LEU A 195 1.44 -1.65 15.29
N GLU A 196 2.55 -2.41 15.36
CA GLU A 196 2.60 -3.70 16.04
C GLU A 196 2.16 -3.60 17.51
N ASN A 197 2.77 -2.68 18.26
CA ASN A 197 2.45 -2.49 19.67
C ASN A 197 1.05 -1.89 19.88
N LEU A 198 0.61 -1.00 18.98
CA LEU A 198 -0.73 -0.41 19.05
C LEU A 198 -1.80 -1.48 18.80
N GLY A 199 -1.63 -2.27 17.74
CA GLY A 199 -2.50 -3.39 17.39
C GLY A 199 -2.52 -4.46 18.48
N ALA A 200 -1.38 -4.80 19.07
CA ALA A 200 -1.29 -5.70 20.22
C ALA A 200 -2.04 -5.14 21.44
N SER A 201 -1.89 -3.85 21.74
CA SER A 201 -2.59 -3.20 22.86
C SER A 201 -4.11 -3.23 22.68
N ILE A 202 -4.60 -2.98 21.46
CA ILE A 202 -6.01 -3.11 21.09
C ILE A 202 -6.47 -4.57 21.24
N TYR A 203 -5.70 -5.51 20.70
CA TYR A 203 -6.11 -6.91 20.61
C TYR A 203 -6.16 -7.57 21.99
N TRP A 204 -5.14 -7.37 22.82
CA TRP A 204 -5.00 -7.95 24.16
C TRP A 204 -5.57 -7.07 25.28
N ASN A 205 -6.15 -5.91 24.94
CA ASN A 205 -6.77 -4.97 25.87
C ASN A 205 -5.80 -4.36 26.90
N TYR A 206 -4.58 -4.01 26.47
CA TYR A 206 -3.58 -3.35 27.32
C TYR A 206 -3.85 -1.83 27.41
N GLN A 207 -4.73 -1.44 28.34
CA GLN A 207 -5.20 -0.05 28.49
C GLN A 207 -4.05 0.94 28.79
N ASP A 208 -3.11 0.55 29.65
CA ASP A 208 -2.02 1.42 30.11
C ASP A 208 -1.05 1.82 28.98
N SER A 209 -0.85 0.94 27.99
CA SER A 209 0.05 1.19 26.85
C SER A 209 -0.65 1.89 25.69
N LEU A 210 -1.98 1.77 25.59
CA LEU A 210 -2.74 2.19 24.41
C LEU A 210 -2.60 3.70 24.14
N ALA A 211 -2.76 4.54 25.16
CA ALA A 211 -2.59 5.99 25.06
C ALA A 211 -1.18 6.41 24.63
N THR A 212 -0.16 5.69 25.11
CA THR A 212 1.26 5.95 24.80
C THR A 212 1.59 5.53 23.36
N GLU A 213 1.07 4.39 22.92
CA GLU A 213 1.27 3.90 21.55
C GLU A 213 0.53 4.76 20.52
N MET A 214 -0.64 5.33 20.86
CA MET A 214 -1.30 6.31 19.99
C MET A 214 -0.45 7.57 19.80
N ASP A 215 0.09 8.15 20.87
CA ASP A 215 0.95 9.34 20.80
C ASP A 215 2.20 9.09 19.95
N LYS A 216 2.81 7.94 20.14
CA LYS A 216 4.04 7.56 19.45
C LYS A 216 3.81 7.37 17.96
N ASN A 217 2.72 6.72 17.55
CA ASN A 217 2.59 6.24 16.18
C ASN A 217 1.68 7.14 15.32
N ILE A 218 0.52 7.56 15.82
CA ILE A 218 -0.50 8.25 15.00
C ILE A 218 0.01 9.61 14.53
N GLY A 219 0.61 10.40 15.42
CA GLY A 219 1.14 11.72 15.07
C GLY A 219 2.25 11.65 14.02
N ILE A 220 3.10 10.61 14.06
CA ILE A 220 4.18 10.41 13.10
C ILE A 220 3.64 9.99 11.73
N ILE A 221 2.72 9.02 11.71
CA ILE A 221 2.13 8.43 10.49
C ILE A 221 1.48 9.51 9.59
N PHE A 222 0.78 10.45 10.21
CA PHE A 222 0.04 11.49 9.49
C PHE A 222 0.74 12.85 9.41
N SER A 223 1.94 12.94 9.98
CA SER A 223 2.70 14.19 10.04
C SER A 223 2.75 14.91 8.70
N LEU A 224 2.74 16.25 8.74
CA LEU A 224 2.76 17.08 7.53
C LEU A 224 3.94 16.72 6.62
N LYS A 225 5.09 16.36 7.21
CA LYS A 225 6.26 15.85 6.51
C LYS A 225 6.40 14.35 6.85
N PRO A 226 5.69 13.47 6.12
CA PRO A 226 5.74 12.04 6.41
C PRO A 226 7.16 11.50 6.25
N SER A 227 7.53 10.55 7.10
CA SER A 227 8.77 9.81 6.94
C SER A 227 8.72 8.97 5.66
N GLY A 228 9.86 8.75 5.02
CA GLY A 228 9.94 7.98 3.77
C GLY A 228 9.52 6.51 3.88
N TYR A 229 9.30 6.01 5.10
CA TYR A 229 8.94 4.62 5.40
C TYR A 229 7.43 4.42 5.60
N ILE A 230 6.62 5.48 5.50
CA ILE A 230 5.15 5.38 5.65
C ILE A 230 4.50 5.17 4.29
N SER A 231 3.79 4.06 4.15
CA SER A 231 2.92 3.79 3.00
C SER A 231 1.53 4.39 3.17
N ALA A 232 0.82 4.57 2.07
CA ALA A 232 -0.59 4.98 2.11
C ALA A 232 -1.47 3.91 2.81
N GLN A 233 -1.17 2.63 2.63
CA GLN A 233 -1.86 1.54 3.31
C GLN A 233 -1.65 1.62 4.83
N THR A 234 -0.43 1.88 5.31
CA THR A 234 -0.14 2.08 6.74
C THR A 234 -1.06 3.12 7.38
N ARG A 235 -1.40 4.19 6.63
CA ARG A 235 -2.32 5.23 7.12
C ARG A 235 -3.75 4.72 7.25
N VAL A 236 -4.25 3.95 6.29
CA VAL A 236 -5.57 3.31 6.39
C VAL A 236 -5.63 2.35 7.58
N VAL A 237 -4.58 1.54 7.80
CA VAL A 237 -4.48 0.66 8.98
C VAL A 237 -4.48 1.46 10.29
N ALA A 238 -3.80 2.60 10.32
CA ALA A 238 -3.79 3.48 11.50
C ALA A 238 -5.18 4.10 11.78
N ILE A 239 -5.94 4.46 10.74
CA ILE A 239 -7.34 4.90 10.87
C ILE A 239 -8.19 3.75 11.43
N ALA A 240 -8.01 2.53 10.92
CA ALA A 240 -8.70 1.35 11.43
C ALA A 240 -8.33 1.05 12.90
N ALA A 241 -7.08 1.24 13.30
CA ALA A 241 -6.66 1.12 14.70
C ALA A 241 -7.44 2.08 15.61
N LEU A 242 -7.56 3.35 15.21
CA LEU A 242 -8.36 4.34 15.95
C LEU A 242 -9.84 3.93 16.03
N TRP A 243 -10.40 3.39 14.94
CA TRP A 243 -11.75 2.86 14.95
C TRP A 243 -11.93 1.73 15.97
N HIS A 244 -10.99 0.79 16.06
CA HIS A 244 -11.03 -0.29 17.05
C HIS A 244 -10.96 0.22 18.50
N VAL A 245 -10.14 1.24 18.77
CA VAL A 245 -10.09 1.89 20.09
C VAL A 245 -11.46 2.44 20.49
N LEU A 246 -12.17 3.07 19.54
CA LEU A 246 -13.49 3.66 19.78
C LEU A 246 -14.60 2.61 19.96
N ASN A 247 -14.56 1.53 19.18
CA ASN A 247 -15.66 0.57 19.07
C ASN A 247 -15.48 -0.69 19.93
N THR A 248 -14.34 -0.85 20.61
CA THR A 248 -14.15 -1.96 21.54
C THR A 248 -14.77 -1.63 22.90
N ASN A 249 -15.67 -2.51 23.38
CA ASN A 249 -16.39 -2.31 24.64
C ASN A 249 -15.47 -2.24 25.87
N ASN A 250 -14.36 -2.97 25.85
CA ASN A 250 -13.45 -3.09 27.00
C ASN A 250 -12.36 -2.01 27.05
N VAL A 251 -12.36 -1.07 26.09
CA VAL A 251 -11.47 0.09 26.09
C VAL A 251 -12.07 1.20 26.94
N ASP A 252 -11.25 1.77 27.83
CA ASP A 252 -11.68 2.82 28.74
C ASP A 252 -12.00 4.15 28.03
N ASP A 253 -12.74 5.01 28.72
CA ASP A 253 -13.15 6.31 28.18
C ASP A 253 -11.98 7.27 27.94
N VAL A 254 -10.86 7.10 28.65
CA VAL A 254 -9.66 7.92 28.48
C VAL A 254 -9.04 7.66 27.11
N ASN A 255 -8.84 6.39 26.77
CA ASN A 255 -8.33 5.94 25.49
C ASN A 255 -9.29 6.27 24.35
N LYS A 256 -10.61 6.11 24.55
CA LYS A 256 -11.62 6.53 23.56
C LYS A 256 -11.59 8.03 23.31
N THR A 257 -11.55 8.84 24.38
CA THR A 257 -11.46 10.30 24.27
C THR A 257 -10.21 10.72 23.51
N LYS A 258 -9.08 10.05 23.77
CA LYS A 258 -7.82 10.31 23.06
C LYS A 258 -7.89 9.93 21.58
N ALA A 259 -8.50 8.80 21.23
CA ALA A 259 -8.69 8.42 19.84
C ALA A 259 -9.56 9.44 19.08
N ARG A 260 -10.65 9.94 19.69
CA ARG A 260 -11.47 11.03 19.13
C ARG A 260 -10.65 12.31 18.93
N GLU A 261 -9.83 12.66 19.91
CA GLU A 261 -8.95 13.82 19.81
C GLU A 261 -8.01 13.69 18.62
N PHE A 262 -7.39 12.51 18.41
CA PHE A 262 -6.59 12.25 17.23
C PHE A 262 -7.38 12.41 15.94
N LEU A 263 -8.53 11.76 15.78
CA LEU A 263 -9.35 11.91 14.56
C LEU A 263 -9.69 13.37 14.26
N ARG A 264 -10.02 14.17 15.30
CA ARG A 264 -10.26 15.61 15.17
C ARG A 264 -9.00 16.40 14.84
N LEU A 265 -7.85 16.03 15.39
CA LEU A 265 -6.58 16.71 15.12
C LEU A 265 -6.10 16.44 13.70
N LEU A 266 -6.27 15.21 13.19
CA LEU A 266 -5.84 14.80 11.86
C LEU A 266 -6.45 15.65 10.73
N VAL A 267 -7.64 16.23 10.94
CA VAL A 267 -8.25 17.10 9.93
C VAL A 267 -7.61 18.49 9.82
N ASP A 268 -6.73 18.89 10.76
CA ASP A 268 -5.99 20.17 10.74
C ASP A 268 -4.89 20.16 9.64
N PRO A 269 -5.10 20.88 8.52
CA PRO A 269 -4.15 20.87 7.40
C PRO A 269 -2.83 21.58 7.71
N LYS A 270 -2.74 22.31 8.84
CA LYS A 270 -1.48 22.96 9.26
C LYS A 270 -0.52 21.97 9.94
N LYS A 271 -1.03 20.89 10.50
CA LYS A 271 -0.25 19.91 11.26
C LYS A 271 -0.10 18.58 10.55
N TYR A 272 -1.11 18.19 9.77
CA TYR A 272 -1.17 16.87 9.16
C TYR A 272 -1.46 16.96 7.67
N PHE A 273 -0.97 15.97 6.94
CA PHE A 273 -1.29 15.78 5.54
C PHE A 273 -2.18 14.55 5.39
N LEU A 274 -3.34 14.73 4.77
CA LEU A 274 -4.28 13.66 4.44
C LEU A 274 -4.61 13.67 2.95
N PHE A 275 -4.77 12.49 2.39
CA PHE A 275 -5.41 12.31 1.09
C PHE A 275 -6.93 12.52 1.20
N ASP A 276 -7.59 12.79 0.07
CA ASP A 276 -9.03 13.05 0.05
C ASP A 276 -9.87 11.86 0.52
N HIS A 277 -9.45 10.63 0.18
CA HIS A 277 -10.12 9.41 0.65
C HIS A 277 -9.93 9.21 2.16
N GLU A 278 -8.73 9.45 2.72
CA GLU A 278 -8.47 9.40 4.16
C GLU A 278 -9.33 10.41 4.93
N ARG A 279 -9.45 11.64 4.41
CA ARG A 279 -10.27 12.69 5.02
C ARG A 279 -11.75 12.30 5.05
N ARG A 280 -12.29 11.80 3.94
CA ARG A 280 -13.67 11.33 3.85
C ARG A 280 -13.92 10.13 4.76
N LEU A 281 -12.95 9.22 4.86
CA LEU A 281 -13.03 8.06 5.74
C LEU A 281 -13.09 8.51 7.21
N ILE A 282 -12.19 9.39 7.64
CA ILE A 282 -12.21 9.96 9.01
C ILE A 282 -13.54 10.66 9.30
N GLN A 283 -14.08 11.43 8.34
CA GLN A 283 -15.39 12.08 8.48
C GLN A 283 -16.52 11.06 8.65
N ALA A 284 -16.52 9.98 7.85
CA ALA A 284 -17.49 8.91 7.99
C ALA A 284 -17.43 8.30 9.40
N LEU A 285 -16.23 7.97 9.89
CA LEU A 285 -16.07 7.40 11.24
C LEU A 285 -16.48 8.37 12.37
N SER A 286 -16.32 9.68 12.17
CA SER A 286 -16.67 10.70 13.18
C SER A 286 -18.17 11.01 13.22
N ASN A 287 -18.86 10.90 12.08
CA ASN A 287 -20.30 11.18 11.98
C ASN A 287 -21.18 10.09 12.59
N TRP A 288 -20.63 8.90 12.87
CA TRP A 288 -21.34 7.83 13.57
C TRP A 288 -21.68 8.17 15.02
N GLU A 289 -21.12 9.25 15.60
CA GLU A 289 -21.41 9.67 16.99
C GLU A 289 -22.56 10.69 17.11
N ILE A 290 -23.22 11.08 16.02
CA ILE A 290 -24.36 12.04 16.01
C ILE A 290 -25.74 11.34 15.84
N LEU A 291 -25.77 10.01 15.72
CA LEU A 291 -27.01 9.19 15.64
C LEU A 291 -27.09 8.22 16.82
#